data_AF-A0A661VWK3-F1
#
_entry.id   AF-A0A661VWK3-F1
#
_cell.length_a   1.000
_cell.length_b   1.000
_cell.length_c   1.000
_cell.angle_alpha   90.00
_cell.angle_beta   90.00
_cell.angle_gamma   90.00
#
_symmetry.space_group_name_H-M   'P 1'
#
loop_
_entity.id
_entity.type
_entity.pdbx_description
1 polymer ?
#
loop_
_entity_poly.entity_id
_entity_poly.type
_entity_poly.pdbx_seq_one_letter_code
_entity_poly.pdbx_strand_id
1 'polypeptide(L)'
;MIVTIDTNIMFQALYSSSGASFYILKLVRSGYLQLALSHTVFLEYEEVLLRPSSLRSFDLSREDVMRILRYIAYTGNKYDPKFLFRPNLRDENDNIFVELAIASNSKFIVTSNINPSCFANGLKIKKQYFF
;
A
#
# COMPACT_ATOMS: atom_id res chain seq x y z
N MET A 1 8.74 -12.10 -4.76
CA MET A 1 8.33 -12.07 -3.32
C MET A 1 7.12 -11.18 -3.20
N ILE A 2 6.05 -11.64 -2.54
CA ILE A 2 4.80 -10.88 -2.41
C ILE A 2 4.91 -9.91 -1.23
N VAL A 3 4.48 -8.66 -1.44
CA VAL A 3 4.45 -7.60 -0.43
C VAL A 3 3.11 -6.88 -0.48
N THR A 4 2.64 -6.45 0.70
CA THR A 4 1.52 -5.52 0.82
C THR A 4 2.10 -4.14 1.15
N ILE A 5 1.62 -3.10 0.48
CA ILE A 5 2.10 -1.73 0.66
C ILE A 5 0.95 -0.91 1.26
N ASP A 6 1.26 -0.05 2.21
CA ASP A 6 0.31 0.91 2.80
C ASP A 6 0.20 2.17 1.92
N THR A 7 -0.95 2.84 1.96
CA THR A 7 -1.24 4.06 1.23
C THR A 7 -0.26 5.20 1.53
N ASN A 8 0.24 5.31 2.77
CA ASN A 8 1.26 6.33 3.10
C ASN A 8 2.55 6.14 2.30
N ILE A 9 2.95 4.90 2.05
CA ILE A 9 4.13 4.59 1.23
C ILE A 9 3.86 4.94 -0.23
N MET A 10 2.66 4.63 -0.74
CA MET A 10 2.25 5.07 -2.08
C MET A 10 2.31 6.59 -2.22
N PHE A 11 1.74 7.32 -1.26
CA PHE A 11 1.76 8.78 -1.23
C PHE A 11 3.19 9.33 -1.30
N GLN A 12 4.07 8.83 -0.43
CA GLN A 12 5.46 9.30 -0.35
C GLN A 12 6.27 9.00 -1.60
N ALA A 13 5.98 7.88 -2.26
CA ALA A 13 6.62 7.54 -3.52
C ALA A 13 6.24 8.49 -4.66
N LEU A 14 5.02 9.04 -4.64
CA LEU A 14 4.60 10.09 -5.58
C LEU A 14 5.10 11.48 -5.17
N TYR A 15 5.20 11.74 -3.86
CA TYR A 15 5.67 13.01 -3.32
C TYR A 15 7.17 13.27 -3.54
N SER A 16 8.01 12.22 -3.45
CA SER A 16 9.45 12.38 -3.57
C SER A 16 10.10 11.23 -4.31
N SER A 17 10.91 11.56 -5.34
CA SER A 17 11.66 10.62 -6.17
C SER A 17 13.04 10.23 -5.60
N SER A 18 13.48 10.85 -4.50
CA SER A 18 14.73 10.51 -3.81
C SER A 18 14.52 9.59 -2.61
N GLY A 19 13.27 9.42 -2.16
CA GLY A 19 12.93 8.67 -0.97
C GLY A 19 12.92 7.15 -1.16
N ALA A 20 13.02 6.44 -0.04
CA ALA A 20 13.00 4.98 -0.05
C ALA A 20 11.64 4.42 -0.56
N SER A 21 10.52 5.13 -0.40
CA SER A 21 9.20 4.72 -0.91
C SER A 21 9.19 4.66 -2.44
N PHE A 22 9.83 5.62 -3.10
CA PHE A 22 10.00 5.61 -4.56
C PHE A 22 10.87 4.46 -5.03
N TYR A 23 11.93 4.12 -4.29
CA TYR A 23 12.74 2.94 -4.57
C TYR A 23 11.93 1.63 -4.46
N ILE A 24 11.03 1.52 -3.48
CA ILE A 24 10.14 0.35 -3.36
C ILE A 24 9.24 0.22 -4.59
N LEU A 25 8.63 1.31 -5.08
CA LEU A 25 7.84 1.26 -6.31
C LEU A 25 8.69 0.90 -7.54
N LYS A 26 9.96 1.33 -7.60
CA LYS A 26 10.88 0.86 -8.65
C LYS A 26 11.09 -0.66 -8.59
N LEU A 27 11.20 -1.25 -7.40
CA LEU A 27 11.33 -2.70 -7.23
C LEU A 27 10.05 -3.45 -7.62
N VAL A 28 8.87 -2.88 -7.37
CA VAL A 28 7.59 -3.42 -7.88
C VAL A 28 7.58 -3.35 -9.41
N ARG A 29 7.92 -2.19 -9.98
CA ARG A 29 7.94 -1.96 -11.44
C ARG A 29 8.89 -2.90 -12.19
N SER A 30 9.98 -3.30 -11.56
CA SER A 30 10.99 -4.22 -12.12
C SER A 30 10.71 -5.70 -11.83
N GLY A 31 9.63 -6.01 -11.10
CA GLY A 31 9.23 -7.39 -10.79
C GLY A 31 10.02 -8.07 -9.66
N TYR A 32 10.97 -7.39 -9.03
CA TYR A 32 11.65 -7.92 -7.84
C TYR A 32 10.70 -8.06 -6.65
N LEU A 33 9.71 -7.17 -6.55
CA LEU A 33 8.59 -7.25 -5.63
C LEU A 33 7.28 -7.45 -6.38
N GLN A 34 6.44 -8.34 -5.88
CA GLN A 34 5.09 -8.55 -6.40
C GLN A 34 4.10 -7.88 -5.44
N LEU A 35 3.38 -6.87 -5.93
CA LEU A 35 2.42 -6.13 -5.12
C LEU A 35 1.14 -6.95 -4.94
N ALA A 36 0.76 -7.23 -3.70
CA ALA A 36 -0.58 -7.71 -3.39
C ALA A 36 -1.59 -6.55 -3.49
N LEU A 37 -2.73 -6.79 -4.14
CA LEU A 37 -3.76 -5.78 -4.33
C LEU A 37 -5.15 -6.40 -4.13
N SER A 38 -5.99 -5.75 -3.32
CA SER A 38 -7.43 -6.04 -3.24
C SER A 38 -8.23 -4.86 -3.79
N HIS A 39 -9.52 -5.07 -4.06
CA HIS A 39 -10.40 -3.99 -4.47
C HIS A 39 -10.45 -2.86 -3.42
N THR A 40 -10.61 -3.20 -2.14
CA THR A 40 -10.68 -2.22 -1.05
C THR A 40 -9.39 -1.42 -0.90
N VAL A 41 -8.22 -2.07 -0.97
CA VAL A 41 -6.94 -1.36 -0.92
C VAL A 41 -6.72 -0.47 -2.14
N PHE A 42 -7.16 -0.89 -3.31
CA PHE A 42 -7.11 -0.04 -4.50
C PHE A 42 -7.97 1.22 -4.36
N LEU A 43 -9.19 1.09 -3.83
CA LEU A 43 -10.06 2.24 -3.56
C LEU A 43 -9.45 3.21 -2.55
N GLU A 44 -8.80 2.70 -1.50
CA GLU A 44 -8.07 3.53 -0.54
C GLU A 44 -6.93 4.32 -1.22
N TYR A 45 -6.19 3.69 -2.14
CA TYR A 45 -5.19 4.40 -2.93
C TYR A 45 -5.81 5.50 -3.80
N GLU A 46 -6.90 5.20 -4.51
CA GLU A 46 -7.60 6.20 -5.32
C GLU A 46 -8.06 7.37 -4.46
N GLU A 47 -8.69 7.09 -3.32
CA GLU A 47 -9.19 8.10 -2.41
C GLU A 47 -8.06 9.02 -1.93
N VAL A 48 -6.93 8.46 -1.47
CA VAL A 48 -5.84 9.28 -0.93
C VAL A 48 -5.05 9.99 -2.02
N LEU A 49 -4.68 9.30 -3.10
CA LEU A 49 -3.78 9.88 -4.11
C LEU A 49 -4.47 10.89 -5.02
N LEU A 50 -5.78 10.79 -5.22
CA LEU A 50 -6.54 11.72 -6.05
C LEU A 50 -7.16 12.90 -5.27
N ARG A 51 -6.94 13.00 -3.95
CA ARG A 51 -7.35 14.15 -3.15
C ARG A 51 -6.73 15.43 -3.71
N PRO A 52 -7.47 16.56 -3.76
CA PRO A 52 -6.92 17.83 -4.26
C PRO A 52 -5.65 18.29 -3.54
N SER A 53 -5.52 18.01 -2.24
CA SER A 53 -4.29 18.28 -1.49
C SER A 53 -3.12 17.43 -1.95
N SER A 54 -3.33 16.13 -2.18
CA SER A 54 -2.31 15.19 -2.67
C SER A 54 -1.82 15.60 -4.06
N LEU A 55 -2.73 15.89 -4.98
CA LEU A 55 -2.39 16.36 -6.33
C LEU A 55 -1.52 17.62 -6.30
N ARG A 56 -1.85 18.58 -5.42
CA ARG A 56 -1.01 19.77 -5.19
C ARG A 56 0.36 19.43 -4.61
N SER A 57 0.42 18.49 -3.66
CA SER A 57 1.69 18.07 -3.06
C SER A 57 2.63 17.37 -4.05
N PHE A 58 2.09 16.65 -5.03
CA PHE A 58 2.88 15.96 -6.05
C PHE A 58 3.26 16.86 -7.23
N ASP A 59 2.60 18.01 -7.37
CA ASP A 59 2.62 18.83 -8.60
C ASP A 59 2.25 18.00 -9.85
N LEU A 60 1.22 17.16 -9.73
CA LEU A 60 0.74 16.27 -10.79
C LEU A 60 -0.73 16.51 -11.11
N SER A 61 -1.09 16.33 -12.38
CA SER A 61 -2.49 16.34 -12.76
C SER A 61 -3.22 15.09 -12.25
N ARG A 62 -4.54 15.17 -12.13
CA ARG A 62 -5.37 14.00 -11.82
C ARG A 62 -5.13 12.85 -12.81
N GLU A 63 -4.96 13.16 -14.10
CA GLU A 63 -4.75 12.13 -15.12
C GLU A 63 -3.38 11.44 -14.98
N ASP A 64 -2.34 12.17 -14.56
CA ASP A 64 -1.03 11.58 -14.29
C ASP A 64 -1.11 10.56 -13.14
N VAL A 65 -1.78 10.91 -12.05
CA VAL A 65 -1.99 10.00 -10.92
C VAL A 65 -2.89 8.82 -11.32
N MET A 66 -3.93 9.05 -12.13
CA MET A 66 -4.76 7.97 -12.67
C MET A 66 -3.96 6.98 -13.53
N ARG A 67 -3.00 7.45 -14.33
CA ARG A 67 -2.10 6.55 -15.10
C ARG A 67 -1.27 5.68 -14.17
N ILE A 68 -0.77 6.23 -13.07
CA ILE A 68 -0.03 5.47 -12.06
C ILE A 68 -0.94 4.43 -11.39
N LEU A 69 -2.16 4.81 -11.00
CA LEU A 69 -3.15 3.89 -10.43
C LEU A 69 -3.52 2.76 -11.40
N ARG A 70 -3.75 3.07 -12.68
CA ARG A 70 -3.97 2.04 -13.72
C ARG A 70 -2.78 1.10 -13.85
N TYR A 71 -1.55 1.61 -13.78
CA TYR A 71 -0.35 0.79 -13.79
C TYR A 71 -0.25 -0.12 -12.54
N ILE A 72 -0.59 0.40 -11.36
CA ILE A 72 -0.67 -0.38 -10.12
C ILE A 72 -1.72 -1.49 -10.25
N ALA A 73 -2.91 -1.20 -10.79
CA ALA A 73 -3.95 -2.20 -11.02
C ALA A 73 -3.52 -3.26 -12.05
N TYR A 74 -2.78 -2.86 -13.08
CA TYR A 74 -2.28 -3.75 -14.12
C TYR A 74 -1.17 -4.69 -13.62
N THR A 75 -0.28 -4.20 -12.74
CA THR A 75 0.87 -4.97 -12.24
C THR A 75 0.63 -5.64 -10.89
N GLY A 76 -0.40 -5.21 -10.16
CA GLY A 76 -0.79 -5.76 -8.89
C GLY A 76 -1.40 -7.15 -9.04
N ASN A 77 -1.01 -8.06 -8.16
CA ASN A 77 -1.61 -9.38 -8.07
C ASN A 77 -2.88 -9.29 -7.23
N LYS A 78 -4.01 -9.60 -7.85
CA LYS A 78 -5.31 -9.56 -7.18
C LYS A 78 -5.42 -10.64 -6.10
N TYR A 79 -5.82 -10.24 -4.90
CA TYR A 79 -6.25 -11.12 -3.81
C TYR A 79 -7.55 -10.63 -3.21
N ASP A 80 -8.40 -11.56 -2.80
CA ASP A 80 -9.71 -11.30 -2.20
C ASP A 80 -9.68 -11.70 -0.72
N PRO A 81 -9.24 -10.81 0.20
CA PRO A 81 -9.26 -11.10 1.62
C PRO A 81 -10.70 -11.33 2.11
N LYS A 82 -10.87 -12.37 2.92
CA LYS A 82 -12.13 -12.61 3.62
C LYS A 82 -12.09 -11.77 4.89
N PHE A 83 -12.93 -10.74 4.96
CA PHE A 83 -13.06 -9.82 6.11
C PHE A 83 -13.60 -10.54 7.35
N LEU A 84 -12.79 -11.43 7.93
CA LEU A 84 -13.19 -12.35 9.00
C LEU A 84 -13.31 -11.67 10.37
N PHE A 85 -12.86 -10.41 10.52
CA PHE A 85 -12.80 -9.71 11.79
C PHE A 85 -13.75 -8.51 11.83
N ARG A 86 -15.02 -8.68 12.25
CA ARG A 86 -15.78 -7.64 12.99
C ARG A 86 -16.81 -8.28 13.93
N PRO A 87 -16.78 -7.94 15.25
CA PRO A 87 -17.76 -6.96 15.71
C PRO A 87 -17.31 -5.93 16.77
N ASN A 88 -16.06 -5.81 17.23
CA ASN A 88 -15.69 -4.82 18.27
C ASN A 88 -14.17 -4.50 18.34
N LEU A 89 -13.58 -3.84 17.34
CA LEU A 89 -12.21 -3.33 17.45
C LEU A 89 -12.15 -1.86 17.07
N ARG A 90 -11.59 -1.05 17.99
CA ARG A 90 -11.61 0.41 18.02
C ARG A 90 -10.79 1.11 16.92
N ASP A 91 -9.95 0.39 16.18
CA ASP A 91 -9.05 0.96 15.16
C ASP A 91 -9.25 0.24 13.80
N GLU A 92 -10.21 0.73 13.02
CA GLU A 92 -10.81 0.02 11.87
C GLU A 92 -10.04 0.14 10.54
N ASN A 93 -9.11 1.10 10.40
CA ASN A 93 -8.45 1.41 9.12
C ASN A 93 -7.14 0.64 8.87
N ASP A 94 -6.44 0.18 9.91
CA ASP A 94 -5.20 -0.61 9.76
C ASP A 94 -5.47 -2.08 9.38
N ASN A 95 -6.73 -2.50 9.33
CA ASN A 95 -7.11 -3.89 9.21
C ASN A 95 -7.07 -4.40 7.74
N ILE A 96 -7.38 -3.55 6.75
CA ILE A 96 -7.48 -4.01 5.34
C ILE A 96 -6.13 -4.44 4.74
N PHE A 97 -5.03 -3.81 5.18
CA PHE A 97 -3.68 -4.16 4.72
C PHE A 97 -3.18 -5.44 5.39
N VAL A 98 -3.52 -5.65 6.65
CA VAL A 98 -3.21 -6.88 7.39
C VAL A 98 -3.97 -8.06 6.79
N GLU A 99 -5.27 -7.91 6.58
CA GLU A 99 -6.10 -8.94 5.95
C GLU A 99 -5.61 -9.26 4.53
N LEU A 100 -5.28 -8.25 3.73
CA LEU A 100 -4.69 -8.45 2.42
C LEU A 100 -3.37 -9.22 2.53
N ALA A 101 -2.48 -8.83 3.43
CA ALA A 101 -1.20 -9.47 3.62
C ALA A 101 -1.32 -10.95 4.04
N ILE A 102 -2.31 -11.28 4.87
CA ILE A 102 -2.63 -12.66 5.22
C ILE A 102 -3.15 -13.42 4.00
N ALA A 103 -4.13 -12.84 3.28
CA ALA A 103 -4.75 -13.47 2.12
C ALA A 103 -3.76 -13.71 0.96
N SER A 104 -2.80 -12.82 0.79
CA SER A 104 -1.76 -12.90 -0.24
C SER A 104 -0.51 -13.66 0.19
N ASN A 105 -0.45 -14.13 1.44
CA ASN A 105 0.77 -14.68 2.05
C ASN A 105 1.98 -13.73 1.85
N SER A 106 1.74 -12.42 2.00
CA SER A 106 2.76 -11.39 1.88
C SER A 106 3.85 -11.62 2.91
N LYS A 107 5.11 -11.53 2.49
CA LYS A 107 6.25 -11.67 3.42
C LYS A 107 6.42 -10.42 4.28
N PHE A 108 5.99 -9.27 3.75
CA PHE A 108 6.08 -7.98 4.44
C PHE A 108 4.83 -7.12 4.19
N ILE A 109 4.43 -6.39 5.23
CA ILE A 109 3.69 -5.13 5.09
C ILE A 109 4.71 -4.00 5.12
N VAL A 110 4.68 -3.14 4.11
CA VAL A 110 5.49 -1.93 4.02
C VAL A 110 4.62 -0.75 4.44
N THR A 111 4.93 -0.15 5.59
CA THR A 111 4.16 0.95 6.17
C THR A 111 5.07 1.96 6.89
N SER A 112 4.58 3.19 7.03
CA SER A 112 5.17 4.22 7.90
C SER A 112 4.61 4.19 9.33
N ASN A 113 3.45 3.55 9.54
CA ASN A 113 2.78 3.47 10.83
C ASN A 113 3.25 2.23 11.58
N ILE A 114 3.73 2.40 12.81
CA ILE A 114 4.03 1.28 13.70
C ILE A 114 2.80 1.08 14.58
N ASN A 115 1.92 0.14 14.23
CA ASN A 115 1.02 -0.43 15.21
C ASN A 115 1.57 -1.81 15.62
N PRO A 116 2.17 -1.96 16.81
CA PRO A 116 2.74 -3.23 17.26
C PRO A 116 1.69 -4.31 17.55
N SER A 117 0.39 -4.00 17.46
CA SER A 117 -0.68 -4.99 17.66
C SER A 117 -0.97 -5.87 16.43
N CYS A 118 -0.48 -5.48 15.25
CA CYS A 118 -0.75 -6.17 13.98
C CYS A 118 0.24 -7.31 13.66
N PHE A 119 0.48 -8.24 14.59
CA PHE A 119 1.31 -9.42 14.30
C PHE A 119 0.43 -10.64 14.03
N ALA A 120 0.37 -11.07 12.77
CA ALA A 120 -0.07 -12.41 12.40
C ALA A 120 1.17 -13.32 12.25
N ASN A 121 1.10 -14.56 12.74
CA ASN A 121 2.23 -15.49 12.76
C ASN A 121 2.88 -15.63 11.37
N GLY A 122 4.17 -15.28 11.25
CA GLY A 122 4.97 -15.35 10.02
C GLY A 122 5.05 -14.05 9.22
N LEU A 123 4.17 -13.07 9.48
CA LEU A 123 4.18 -11.76 8.84
C LEU A 123 5.23 -10.85 9.47
N LYS A 124 6.15 -10.29 8.65
CA LYS A 124 7.13 -9.31 9.13
C LYS A 124 6.68 -7.90 8.77
N ILE A 125 6.46 -7.04 9.76
CA ILE A 125 6.26 -5.61 9.51
C ILE A 125 7.63 -4.99 9.23
N LYS A 126 7.82 -4.41 8.04
CA LYS A 126 9.04 -3.63 7.75
C LYS A 126 8.69 -2.15 7.78
N LYS A 127 9.16 -1.48 8.84
CA LYS A 127 9.12 -0.02 8.92
C LYS A 127 10.03 0.58 7.87
N GLN A 128 9.51 1.55 7.14
CA GLN A 128 10.33 2.44 6.34
C GLN A 128 10.78 3.62 7.20
N TYR A 129 12.09 3.76 7.41
CA TYR A 129 12.67 4.95 8.02
C TYR A 129 12.87 6.00 6.92
N PHE A 130 12.33 7.20 7.12
CA PHE A 130 12.60 8.35 6.28
C PHE A 130 14.06 8.75 6.50
N PHE A 131 14.85 8.74 5.42
CA PHE A 131 16.15 9.41 5.35
C PHE A 131 16.00 10.59 4.39
#